data_AF-A0A645A757-F1
#
_entry.id   AF-A0A645A757-F1
#
_cell.length_a   1.000
_cell.length_b   1.000
_cell.length_c   1.000
_cell.angle_alpha   90.00
_cell.angle_beta   90.00
_cell.angle_gamma   90.00
#
_symmetry.space_group_name_H-M   'P 1'
#
loop_
_entity.id
_entity.type
_entity.pdbx_description
1 polymer ?
#
loop_
_entity_poly.entity_id
_entity_poly.type
_entity_poly.pdbx_seq_one_letter_code
_entity_poly.pdbx_strand_id
1 'polypeptide(L)'
;MQKLLAFFTQKSIQDLSKQFGSFFRELPHLPKSARKVLADLLPYFVFVFAIIFLSTFAFALLGLKHFVFRWGVFEPFRLLSWGIDILIALLFLAAFESLRRKEAIGWYALFSTTWLSALKHLFEMAWGLTGWFAGLISLFLSLYLLYELQTEFSLGNTVATRKTAKKTLKSSGKRKAKKK
;
A
#
# COMPACT_ATOMS: atom_id res chain seq x y z
N MET A 1 11.93 -6.12 -6.19
CA MET A 1 10.75 -5.96 -5.30
C MET A 1 11.07 -6.06 -3.82
N GLN A 2 11.65 -7.16 -3.32
CA GLN A 2 11.78 -7.40 -1.86
C GLN A 2 12.54 -6.31 -1.06
N LYS A 3 13.61 -5.72 -1.62
CA LYS A 3 14.32 -4.60 -0.96
C LYS A 3 13.45 -3.34 -0.82
N LEU A 4 12.59 -3.10 -1.81
CA LEU A 4 11.67 -1.95 -1.85
C LEU A 4 10.52 -2.15 -0.86
N LEU A 5 10.01 -3.39 -0.75
CA LEU A 5 9.03 -3.76 0.27
C LEU A 5 9.59 -3.67 1.70
N ALA A 6 10.86 -4.01 1.89
CA ALA A 6 11.50 -3.93 3.21
C ALA A 6 11.60 -2.48 3.74
N PHE A 7 11.70 -1.49 2.85
CA PHE A 7 11.64 -0.08 3.23
C PHE A 7 10.33 0.26 3.95
N PHE A 8 9.20 -0.30 3.49
CA PHE A 8 7.90 -0.04 4.10
C PHE A 8 7.70 -0.68 5.48
N THR A 9 8.62 -1.53 5.93
CA THR A 9 8.60 -2.12 7.28
C THR A 9 9.44 -1.36 8.30
N GLN A 10 9.97 -0.19 7.94
CA GLN A 10 10.70 0.65 8.88
C GLN A 10 9.85 1.07 10.07
N LYS A 11 10.51 1.28 11.22
CA LYS A 11 9.86 1.64 12.48
C LYS A 11 9.00 2.90 12.36
N SER A 12 9.44 3.89 11.58
CA SER A 12 8.70 5.12 11.29
C SER A 12 7.30 4.85 10.71
N ILE A 13 7.19 3.94 9.74
CA ILE A 13 5.92 3.61 9.09
C ILE A 13 5.01 2.81 10.04
N GLN A 14 5.61 1.93 10.84
CA GLN A 14 4.86 1.21 11.88
C GLN A 14 4.31 2.15 12.94
N ASP A 15 5.10 3.10 13.42
CA ASP A 15 4.68 4.08 14.42
C ASP A 15 3.61 5.01 13.84
N LEU A 16 3.76 5.45 12.58
CA LEU A 16 2.74 6.22 11.86
C LEU A 16 1.42 5.44 11.74
N SER A 17 1.48 4.15 11.38
CA SER A 17 0.29 3.30 11.27
C SER A 17 -0.46 3.16 12.61
N LYS A 18 0.26 3.13 13.74
CA LYS A 18 -0.34 3.05 15.08
C LYS A 18 -1.03 4.35 15.48
N GLN A 19 -0.38 5.49 15.20
CA GLN A 19 -0.96 6.81 15.46
C GLN A 19 -2.21 7.04 14.64
N PHE A 20 -2.21 6.66 13.37
CA PHE A 20 -3.42 6.76 12.54
C PHE A 20 -4.48 5.75 12.94
N GLY A 21 -4.06 4.55 13.33
CA GLY A 21 -4.97 3.52 13.81
C GLY A 21 -5.79 3.94 15.03
N SER A 22 -5.26 4.78 15.93
CA SER A 22 -6.05 5.24 17.08
C SER A 22 -7.26 6.09 16.70
N PHE A 23 -7.21 6.83 15.58
CA PHE A 23 -8.36 7.63 15.12
C PHE A 23 -9.53 6.77 14.64
N PHE A 24 -9.25 5.56 14.13
CA PHE A 24 -10.27 4.67 13.58
C PHE A 24 -10.83 3.67 14.59
N ARG A 25 -10.35 3.68 15.85
CA ARG A 25 -10.81 2.76 16.92
C ARG A 25 -12.24 3.02 17.39
N GLU A 26 -12.70 4.26 17.28
CA GLU A 26 -14.03 4.67 17.76
C GLU A 26 -15.11 4.55 16.69
N LEU A 27 -14.73 4.23 15.44
CA LEU A 27 -15.66 4.06 14.34
C LEU A 27 -16.33 2.67 14.38
N PRO A 28 -17.56 2.56 13.85
CA PRO A 28 -18.25 1.27 13.78
C PRO A 28 -17.39 0.26 13.04
N HIS A 29 -17.18 -0.92 13.61
CA HIS A 29 -16.35 -1.97 13.02
C HIS A 29 -17.14 -2.87 12.08
N LEU A 30 -16.47 -3.41 11.07
CA LEU A 30 -17.08 -4.36 10.15
C LEU A 30 -17.21 -5.74 10.81
N PRO A 31 -18.28 -6.50 10.49
CA PRO A 31 -18.40 -7.87 10.97
C PRO A 31 -17.25 -8.73 10.44
N LYS A 32 -16.83 -9.73 11.22
CA LYS A 32 -15.68 -10.61 10.91
C LYS A 32 -15.78 -11.26 9.52
N SER A 33 -16.99 -11.64 9.10
CA SER A 33 -17.23 -12.22 7.77
C SER A 33 -16.90 -11.24 6.64
N ALA A 34 -17.36 -9.99 6.75
CA ALA A 34 -17.08 -8.94 5.77
C ALA A 34 -15.58 -8.63 5.72
N ARG A 35 -14.92 -8.49 6.88
CA ARG A 35 -13.46 -8.27 6.93
C ARG A 35 -12.68 -9.36 6.21
N LYS A 36 -13.02 -10.63 6.46
CA LYS A 36 -12.33 -11.76 5.82
C LYS A 36 -12.53 -11.76 4.31
N VAL A 37 -13.76 -11.56 3.83
CA VAL A 37 -14.06 -11.49 2.39
C VAL A 37 -13.31 -10.32 1.73
N LEU A 38 -13.33 -9.14 2.35
CA LEU A 38 -12.61 -7.98 1.83
C LEU A 38 -11.09 -8.21 1.84
N ALA A 39 -10.53 -8.83 2.88
CA ALA A 39 -9.10 -9.15 2.95
C ALA A 39 -8.68 -10.17 1.87
N ASP A 40 -9.55 -11.14 1.57
CA ASP A 40 -9.33 -12.13 0.52
C ASP A 40 -9.43 -11.50 -0.89
N LEU A 41 -10.28 -10.50 -1.07
CA LEU A 41 -10.43 -9.75 -2.32
C LEU A 41 -9.39 -8.63 -2.52
N LEU A 42 -8.84 -8.09 -1.44
CA LEU A 42 -7.89 -6.98 -1.45
C LEU A 42 -6.73 -7.14 -2.45
N PRO A 43 -6.01 -8.27 -2.53
CA PRO A 43 -4.94 -8.43 -3.52
C PRO A 43 -5.47 -8.25 -4.95
N TYR A 44 -6.65 -8.75 -5.28
CA TYR A 44 -7.21 -8.62 -6.62
C TYR A 44 -7.60 -7.17 -6.93
N PHE A 45 -8.18 -6.45 -5.97
CA PHE A 45 -8.43 -5.01 -6.12
C PHE A 45 -7.13 -4.25 -6.42
N VAL A 46 -6.09 -4.51 -5.65
CA VAL A 46 -4.77 -3.88 -5.81
C VAL A 46 -4.17 -4.17 -7.19
N PHE A 47 -4.31 -5.40 -7.68
CA PHE A 47 -3.85 -5.78 -9.02
C PHE A 47 -4.64 -5.07 -10.12
N VAL A 48 -5.96 -5.03 -10.02
CA VAL A 48 -6.83 -4.32 -10.97
C VAL A 48 -6.49 -2.83 -10.99
N PHE A 49 -6.32 -2.20 -9.83
CA PHE A 49 -5.90 -0.81 -9.75
C PHE A 49 -4.55 -0.60 -10.43
N ALA A 50 -3.56 -1.45 -10.18
CA ALA A 50 -2.26 -1.36 -10.83
C ALA A 50 -2.38 -1.38 -12.37
N ILE A 51 -3.22 -2.25 -12.92
CA ILE A 51 -3.49 -2.31 -14.36
C ILE A 51 -4.16 -1.01 -14.84
N ILE A 52 -5.15 -0.49 -14.11
CA ILE A 52 -5.82 0.76 -14.47
C ILE A 52 -4.81 1.91 -14.52
N PHE A 53 -3.98 2.08 -13.49
CA PHE A 53 -2.95 3.12 -13.45
C PHE A 53 -1.96 2.98 -14.63
N LEU A 54 -1.48 1.77 -14.91
CA LEU A 54 -0.59 1.55 -16.07
C LEU A 54 -1.28 1.79 -17.41
N SER A 55 -2.56 1.42 -17.54
CA SER A 55 -3.33 1.59 -18.77
C SER A 55 -3.58 3.07 -19.06
N THR A 56 -3.89 3.87 -18.04
CA THR A 56 -4.05 5.32 -18.20
C THR A 56 -2.77 5.98 -18.75
N PHE A 57 -1.59 5.53 -18.29
CA PHE A 57 -0.32 5.98 -18.82
C PHE A 57 -0.09 5.52 -20.27
N ALA A 58 -0.38 4.25 -20.58
CA ALA A 58 -0.23 3.73 -21.94
C ALA A 58 -1.12 4.47 -22.95
N PHE A 59 -2.39 4.72 -22.61
CA PHE A 59 -3.29 5.51 -23.45
C PHE A 59 -2.83 6.94 -23.63
N ALA A 60 -2.23 7.53 -22.59
CA ALA A 60 -1.63 8.85 -22.68
C ALA A 60 -0.44 8.90 -23.66
N LEU A 61 0.45 7.90 -23.63
CA LEU A 61 1.58 7.80 -24.57
C LEU A 61 1.13 7.65 -26.03
N LEU A 62 0.03 6.92 -26.26
CA LEU A 62 -0.53 6.72 -27.60
C LEU A 62 -1.29 7.94 -28.14
N GLY A 63 -1.32 9.05 -27.40
CA GLY A 63 -1.99 10.27 -27.85
C GLY A 63 -3.51 10.11 -27.98
N LEU A 64 -4.11 9.12 -27.31
CA LEU A 64 -5.56 8.92 -27.22
C LEU A 64 -6.16 9.97 -26.28
N LYS A 65 -6.07 11.24 -26.70
CA LYS A 65 -6.49 12.44 -25.95
C LYS A 65 -7.95 12.37 -25.53
N HIS A 66 -8.78 11.62 -26.28
CA HIS A 66 -10.22 11.44 -26.01
C HIS A 66 -10.54 10.54 -24.81
N PHE A 67 -9.64 9.62 -24.42
CA PHE A 67 -9.87 8.73 -23.27
C PHE A 67 -9.41 9.36 -21.94
N VAL A 68 -8.53 10.37 -22.01
CA VAL A 68 -7.89 11.03 -20.87
C VAL A 68 -8.42 12.46 -20.69
N PHE A 69 -9.65 12.76 -21.13
CA PHE A 69 -10.24 14.10 -21.05
C PHE A 69 -10.51 14.51 -19.59
N ARG A 70 -9.45 14.99 -18.93
CA ARG A 70 -9.51 15.83 -17.74
C ARG A 70 -9.05 17.22 -18.16
N TRP A 71 -10.00 18.14 -18.11
CA TRP A 71 -9.97 19.46 -18.71
C TRP A 71 -8.79 20.31 -18.19
N GLY A 72 -8.03 20.93 -19.11
CA GLY A 72 -7.31 22.19 -18.86
C GLY A 72 -6.13 22.20 -17.89
N VAL A 73 -5.17 21.27 -17.99
CA VAL A 73 -3.96 21.28 -17.13
C VAL A 73 -2.69 21.62 -17.90
N PHE A 74 -1.85 22.49 -17.31
CA PHE A 74 -0.48 22.77 -17.73
C PHE A 74 0.30 21.46 -17.97
N GLU A 75 0.87 21.29 -19.17
CA GLU A 75 1.58 20.08 -19.64
C GLU A 75 2.69 19.54 -18.69
N PRO A 76 3.53 20.37 -18.02
CA PRO A 76 4.60 19.87 -17.16
C PRO A 76 4.10 19.13 -15.90
N PHE A 77 3.01 19.60 -15.29
CA PHE A 77 2.45 18.96 -14.08
C PHE A 77 1.83 17.60 -14.38
N ARG A 78 1.39 17.39 -15.62
CA ARG A 78 0.83 16.14 -16.10
C ARG A 78 1.87 15.03 -16.13
N LEU A 79 3.10 15.33 -16.58
CA LEU A 79 4.21 14.36 -16.58
C LEU A 79 4.62 13.94 -15.16
N LEU A 80 4.68 14.89 -14.23
CA LEU A 80 4.97 14.58 -12.82
C LEU A 80 3.89 13.69 -12.21
N SER A 81 2.62 14.04 -12.43
CA SER A 81 1.47 13.23 -11.97
C SER A 81 1.55 11.80 -12.49
N TRP A 82 1.81 11.62 -13.79
CA TRP A 82 1.95 10.29 -14.39
C TRP A 82 3.15 9.52 -13.85
N GLY A 83 4.27 10.18 -13.59
CA GLY A 83 5.43 9.55 -12.94
C GLY A 83 5.06 8.98 -11.56
N ILE A 84 4.26 9.71 -10.78
CA ILE A 84 3.75 9.24 -9.49
C ILE A 84 2.74 8.09 -9.67
N ASP A 85 1.87 8.15 -10.68
CA ASP A 85 0.90 7.08 -10.98
C ASP A 85 1.60 5.76 -11.35
N ILE A 86 2.68 5.82 -12.13
CA ILE A 86 3.51 4.66 -12.44
C ILE A 86 4.14 4.11 -11.15
N LEU A 87 4.67 4.98 -10.29
CA LEU A 87 5.25 4.55 -9.02
C LEU A 87 4.21 3.86 -8.12
N ILE A 88 3.00 4.42 -8.02
CA ILE A 88 1.87 3.83 -7.30
C ILE A 88 1.51 2.46 -7.87
N ALA A 89 1.41 2.34 -9.20
CA ALA A 89 1.10 1.07 -9.85
C ALA A 89 2.16 0.00 -9.56
N LEU A 90 3.44 0.36 -9.64
CA LEU A 90 4.55 -0.54 -9.33
C LEU A 90 4.51 -1.00 -7.87
N LEU A 91 4.15 -0.11 -6.94
CA LEU A 91 3.97 -0.44 -5.53
C LEU A 91 2.79 -1.39 -5.31
N PHE A 92 1.68 -1.19 -6.01
CA PHE A 92 0.54 -2.11 -5.98
C PHE A 92 0.90 -3.50 -6.53
N LEU A 93 1.59 -3.57 -7.66
CA LEU A 93 2.13 -4.82 -8.21
C LEU A 93 3.08 -5.51 -7.22
N ALA A 94 3.94 -4.75 -6.55
CA ALA A 94 4.85 -5.29 -5.54
C ALA A 94 4.10 -5.82 -4.32
N ALA A 95 3.03 -5.15 -3.90
CA ALA A 95 2.22 -5.53 -2.75
C ALA A 95 1.36 -6.77 -3.03
N PHE A 96 0.94 -7.00 -4.28
CA PHE A 96 0.02 -8.08 -4.68
C PHE A 96 0.40 -9.45 -4.10
N GLU A 97 1.63 -9.90 -4.36
CA GLU A 97 2.06 -11.24 -3.94
C GLU A 97 2.07 -11.38 -2.41
N SER A 98 2.50 -10.33 -1.71
CA SER A 98 2.58 -10.33 -0.26
C SER A 98 1.20 -10.24 0.41
N LEU A 99 0.28 -9.48 -0.18
CA LEU A 99 -1.11 -9.40 0.26
C LEU A 99 -1.84 -10.72 0.08
N ARG A 100 -1.62 -11.41 -1.04
CA ARG A 100 -2.18 -12.75 -1.30
C ARG A 100 -1.71 -13.77 -0.25
N ARG A 101 -0.49 -13.61 0.27
CA ARG A 101 0.07 -14.42 1.36
C ARG A 101 -0.34 -13.93 2.76
N LYS A 102 -1.18 -12.88 2.87
CA LYS A 102 -1.60 -12.22 4.11
C LYS A 102 -0.43 -11.81 5.01
N GLU A 103 0.65 -11.36 4.38
CA GLU A 103 1.84 -10.90 5.08
C GLU A 103 1.71 -9.42 5.46
N ALA A 104 2.23 -9.09 6.63
CA ALA A 104 2.29 -7.72 7.15
C ALA A 104 2.96 -6.73 6.18
N ILE A 105 4.01 -7.18 5.47
CA ILE A 105 4.81 -6.33 4.59
C ILE A 105 4.02 -5.81 3.39
N GLY A 106 3.11 -6.61 2.83
CA GLY A 106 2.18 -6.18 1.78
C GLY A 106 1.18 -5.15 2.28
N TRP A 107 0.67 -5.33 3.50
CA TRP A 107 -0.23 -4.34 4.12
C TRP A 107 0.48 -3.00 4.37
N TYR A 108 1.70 -3.00 4.89
CA TYR A 108 2.47 -1.76 5.05
C TYR A 108 2.79 -1.08 3.72
N ALA A 109 3.09 -1.86 2.66
CA ALA A 109 3.26 -1.32 1.33
C ALA A 109 1.98 -0.64 0.81
N LEU A 110 0.81 -1.25 1.02
CA LEU A 110 -0.47 -0.60 0.70
C LEU A 110 -0.72 0.66 1.52
N PHE A 111 -0.43 0.63 2.81
CA PHE A 111 -0.57 1.79 3.69
C PHE A 111 0.26 2.95 3.18
N SER A 112 1.54 2.72 2.87
CA SER A 112 2.41 3.75 2.29
C SER A 112 1.96 4.21 0.91
N THR A 113 1.46 3.30 0.06
CA THR A 113 0.94 3.65 -1.27
C THR A 113 -0.33 4.50 -1.16
N THR A 114 -1.18 4.22 -0.18
CA THR A 114 -2.39 5.02 0.10
C THR A 114 -2.02 6.43 0.51
N TRP A 115 -1.01 6.61 1.36
CA TRP A 115 -0.49 7.94 1.71
C TRP A 115 0.17 8.67 0.53
N LEU A 116 0.90 7.96 -0.32
CA LEU A 116 1.47 8.55 -1.53
C LEU A 116 0.37 9.04 -2.49
N SER A 117 -0.68 8.22 -2.67
CA SER A 117 -1.86 8.58 -3.45
C SER A 117 -2.61 9.77 -2.82
N ALA A 118 -2.73 9.81 -1.49
CA ALA A 118 -3.29 10.93 -0.75
C ALA A 118 -2.56 12.23 -1.05
N LEU A 119 -1.22 12.20 -0.95
CA LEU A 119 -0.37 13.37 -1.17
C LEU A 119 -0.48 13.86 -2.62
N LYS A 120 -0.52 12.93 -3.58
CA LYS A 120 -0.79 13.23 -4.99
C LYS A 120 -2.15 13.92 -5.16
N HIS A 121 -3.21 13.37 -4.56
CA HIS A 121 -4.54 13.97 -4.63
C HIS A 121 -4.59 15.36 -4.02
N LEU A 122 -3.95 15.58 -2.87
CA LEU A 122 -3.85 16.91 -2.26
C LEU A 122 -3.10 17.90 -3.17
N PHE A 123 -2.02 17.44 -3.81
CA PHE A 123 -1.29 18.24 -4.80
C PHE A 123 -2.18 18.57 -6.00
N GLU A 124 -2.93 17.60 -6.55
CA GLU A 124 -3.88 17.86 -7.64
C GLU A 124 -5.00 18.82 -7.22
N MET A 125 -5.50 18.72 -5.99
CA MET A 125 -6.56 19.57 -5.43
C MET A 125 -6.11 21.03 -5.32
N ALA A 126 -4.92 21.28 -4.78
CA ALA A 126 -4.41 22.64 -4.60
C ALA A 126 -4.17 23.36 -5.95
N TRP A 127 -4.10 22.62 -7.05
CA TRP A 127 -3.99 23.12 -8.42
C TRP A 127 -5.33 23.12 -9.17
N GLY A 128 -6.45 22.86 -8.47
CA GLY A 128 -7.80 22.90 -9.04
C GLY A 128 -8.13 21.74 -9.97
N LEU A 129 -7.37 20.64 -9.92
CA LEU A 129 -7.52 19.53 -10.87
C LEU A 129 -8.57 18.52 -10.44
N THR A 130 -8.96 18.49 -9.16
CA THR A 130 -9.98 17.60 -8.58
C THR A 130 -10.91 18.37 -7.64
N GLY A 131 -12.13 17.85 -7.45
CA GLY A 131 -13.06 18.35 -6.43
C GLY A 131 -12.61 17.98 -5.01
N TRP A 132 -12.74 18.94 -4.09
CA TRP A 132 -12.16 18.83 -2.75
C TRP A 132 -12.85 17.79 -1.87
N PHE A 133 -14.19 17.75 -1.94
CA PHE A 133 -14.99 16.90 -1.06
C PHE A 133 -14.90 15.41 -1.41
N ALA A 134 -14.96 15.07 -2.70
CA ALA A 134 -14.93 13.66 -3.13
C ALA A 134 -13.58 12.99 -2.81
N GLY A 135 -12.47 13.72 -2.99
CA GLY A 135 -11.12 13.21 -2.72
C GLY A 135 -10.89 12.91 -1.23
N LEU A 136 -11.29 13.83 -0.36
CA LEU A 136 -11.17 13.67 1.10
C LEU A 136 -12.01 12.49 1.62
N ILE A 137 -13.26 12.38 1.21
CA ILE A 137 -14.13 11.27 1.66
C ILE A 137 -13.57 9.92 1.19
N SER A 138 -13.15 9.83 -0.08
CA SER A 138 -12.54 8.62 -0.61
C SER A 138 -11.26 8.24 0.15
N LEU A 139 -10.45 9.23 0.53
CA LEU A 139 -9.26 9.02 1.33
C LEU A 139 -9.59 8.44 2.71
N PHE A 140 -10.51 9.09 3.44
CA PHE A 140 -10.92 8.65 4.77
C PHE A 140 -11.50 7.24 4.74
N LEU A 141 -12.35 6.95 3.75
CA LEU A 141 -12.93 5.62 3.56
C LEU A 141 -11.86 4.57 3.25
N SER A 142 -10.91 4.88 2.36
CA SER A 142 -9.81 3.98 2.02
C SER A 142 -8.93 3.67 3.23
N LEU A 143 -8.59 4.69 4.03
CA LEU A 143 -7.78 4.53 5.24
C LEU A 143 -8.51 3.73 6.31
N TYR A 144 -9.81 3.99 6.50
CA TYR A 144 -10.66 3.24 7.42
C TYR A 144 -10.72 1.75 7.02
N LEU A 145 -11.04 1.44 5.77
CA LEU A 145 -11.07 0.06 5.29
C LEU A 145 -9.71 -0.63 5.44
N LEU A 146 -8.63 0.08 5.14
CA LEU A 146 -7.29 -0.48 5.27
C LEU A 146 -6.94 -0.80 6.73
N TYR A 147 -7.34 0.06 7.67
CA TYR A 147 -7.18 -0.18 9.10
C TYR A 147 -8.04 -1.35 9.58
N GLU A 148 -9.30 -1.43 9.15
CA GLU A 148 -10.21 -2.49 9.55
C GLU A 148 -9.72 -3.87 9.07
N LEU A 149 -9.07 -3.93 7.92
CA LEU A 149 -8.47 -5.16 7.38
C LEU A 149 -7.13 -5.50 8.02
N GLN A 150 -6.51 -4.57 8.75
CA GLN A 150 -5.20 -4.75 9.37
C GLN A 150 -5.12 -6.05 10.19
N THR A 151 -6.17 -6.39 10.93
CA THR A 151 -6.21 -7.58 11.81
C THR A 151 -6.13 -8.91 11.05
N GLU A 152 -6.50 -8.94 9.77
CA GLU A 152 -6.44 -10.16 8.94
C GLU A 152 -5.02 -10.42 8.39
N PHE A 153 -4.12 -9.42 8.49
CA PHE A 153 -2.73 -9.54 8.10
C PHE A 153 -1.85 -9.87 9.30
N SER A 154 -0.83 -10.70 9.08
CA SER A 154 0.05 -11.26 10.11
C SER A 154 1.06 -10.26 10.71
N LEU A 155 0.60 -9.11 11.18
CA LEU A 155 1.42 -7.99 11.68
C LEU A 155 2.19 -8.30 12.97
N GLY A 156 1.90 -9.44 13.62
CA GLY A 156 2.64 -9.94 14.79
C GLY A 156 3.80 -10.89 14.47
N ASN A 157 3.89 -11.48 13.27
CA ASN A 157 4.78 -12.63 13.02
C ASN A 157 6.09 -12.31 12.29
N THR A 158 6.24 -11.12 11.68
CA THR A 158 7.45 -10.73 10.95
C THR A 158 8.67 -10.50 11.85
N VAL A 159 8.47 -10.25 13.15
CA VAL A 159 9.58 -10.18 14.13
C VAL A 159 9.98 -11.57 14.64
N ALA A 160 9.06 -12.53 14.64
CA ALA A 160 9.28 -13.86 15.19
C ALA A 160 10.19 -14.72 14.31
N THR A 161 10.09 -14.63 12.98
CA THR A 161 10.89 -15.40 12.01
C THR A 161 12.36 -14.98 11.97
N ARG A 162 12.68 -13.69 12.18
CA ARG A 162 14.10 -13.25 12.33
C ARG A 162 14.72 -13.70 13.65
N LYS A 163 13.95 -13.73 14.75
CA LYS A 163 14.46 -14.20 16.06
C LYS A 163 14.65 -15.72 16.10
N THR A 164 13.76 -16.50 15.50
CA THR A 164 13.91 -17.96 15.43
C THR A 164 15.05 -18.38 14.49
N ALA A 165 15.19 -17.75 13.31
CA ALA A 165 16.31 -18.02 12.39
C ALA A 165 17.69 -17.68 12.99
N LYS A 166 17.79 -16.60 13.78
CA LYS A 166 19.05 -16.23 14.46
C LYS A 166 19.36 -17.16 15.64
N LYS A 167 18.35 -17.77 16.28
CA LYS A 167 18.52 -18.71 17.40
C LYS A 167 18.91 -20.11 16.93
N THR A 168 18.38 -20.57 15.79
CA THR A 168 18.77 -21.85 15.17
C THR A 168 20.18 -21.80 14.55
N LEU A 169 20.62 -20.68 13.96
CA LEU A 169 22.01 -20.53 13.51
C LEU A 169 23.01 -20.53 14.68
N LYS A 170 22.68 -19.89 15.80
CA LYS A 170 23.56 -19.87 16.99
C LYS A 170 23.68 -21.23 17.70
N SER A 171 22.62 -22.05 17.72
CA SER A 171 22.70 -23.40 18.30
C SER A 171 23.44 -24.39 17.39
N SER A 172 23.32 -24.24 16.07
CA SER A 172 24.04 -25.07 15.10
C SER A 172 25.55 -24.76 15.06
N GLY A 173 25.95 -23.50 15.24
CA GLY A 173 27.36 -23.11 15.36
C GLY A 173 28.03 -23.60 16.65
N LYS A 174 27.32 -23.59 17.78
CA LYS A 174 27.85 -24.10 19.06
C LYS A 174 28.02 -25.63 19.09
N ARG A 175 27.22 -26.39 18.35
CA ARG A 175 27.37 -27.86 18.27
C ARG A 175 28.59 -28.31 17.45
N LYS A 176 29.05 -27.52 16.47
CA LYS A 176 30.26 -27.84 15.69
C LYS A 176 31.57 -27.46 16.40
N ALA A 177 31.55 -26.48 17.31
CA ALA A 177 32.73 -26.07 18.07
C ALA A 177 33.09 -27.00 19.25
N LYS A 178 32.19 -27.92 19.64
CA LYS A 178 32.38 -28.86 20.76
C LYS A 178 32.87 -30.26 20.33
N LYS A 179 33.22 -30.43 19.06
CA LYS A 179 33.61 -31.71 18.43
C LYS A 179 35.02 -31.71 17.82
N LYS A 180 35.87 -30.74 18.21
CA LYS A 180 37.31 -30.77 17.93
C LYS A 180 38.06 -30.84 19.25
#